data_AF-A0A7G6YDJ2-F1
#
_entry.id   AF-A0A7G6YDJ2-F1
#
_cell.length_a   1.000
_cell.length_b   1.000
_cell.length_c   1.000
_cell.angle_alpha   90.00
_cell.angle_beta   90.00
_cell.angle_gamma   90.00
#
_symmetry.space_group_name_H-M   'P 1'
#
loop_
_entity.id
_entity.type
_entity.pdbx_description
1 polymer ?
#
loop_
_entity_poly.entity_id
_entity_poly.type
_entity_poly.pdbx_seq_one_letter_code
_entity_poly.pdbx_strand_id
1 'polypeptide(L)'
;MKLRKRSRTVVKTIAVLGASALSASLLGAAAVSSNASQDAEETLAAIAPDAVNDAAEDTSATSAEVTATTADSTVTLPLDPEQGITVEAGDTTFTIEVPSAKSASGSINSDSGIVSYDNHDGSATVAVANEDSSTSLHTIIEGPNAPRAYAYDYAGDVRLAQLPDGGVVLIGSSGDLVASIAEPWARDARGKAVATRYIVTGNTLTQIVEHDARSTYPIVADPTTLGSNAFYTKVVQNSGAQGTYISVYPAQIKWNAYSGDTIYANYRALVPSAYQGNKWRDQLVCHAANVGIWKAPWNLDSWRPDVGYARTVLAGCNP
;
A
#
# COMPACT_ATOMS: atom_id res chain seq x y z
N MET A 1 30.39 -79.32 -58.92
CA MET A 1 29.82 -80.40 -58.09
C MET A 1 28.82 -79.78 -57.10
N LYS A 2 27.55 -80.17 -57.24
CA LYS A 2 26.36 -80.06 -56.37
C LYS A 2 26.38 -79.17 -55.09
N LEU A 3 25.45 -78.19 -55.09
CA LEU A 3 24.34 -77.99 -54.13
C LEU A 3 24.43 -78.60 -52.72
N ARG A 4 24.08 -77.80 -51.69
CA ARG A 4 22.81 -77.95 -50.95
C ARG A 4 22.55 -76.89 -49.87
N LYS A 5 21.28 -76.45 -49.84
CA LYS A 5 20.55 -75.75 -48.78
C LYS A 5 20.70 -76.45 -47.41
N ARG A 6 20.62 -75.67 -46.31
CA ARG A 6 19.61 -75.89 -45.26
C ARG A 6 19.48 -74.70 -44.30
N SER A 7 18.23 -74.52 -43.93
CA SER A 7 17.54 -73.47 -43.17
C SER A 7 17.41 -73.81 -41.67
N ARG A 8 16.89 -72.83 -40.90
CA ARG A 8 16.22 -72.88 -39.57
C ARG A 8 17.10 -72.43 -38.38
N THR A 9 16.65 -71.71 -37.35
CA THR A 9 15.38 -71.04 -36.98
C THR A 9 15.64 -70.22 -35.69
N VAL A 10 15.11 -68.98 -35.66
CA VAL A 10 14.49 -68.21 -34.54
C VAL A 10 14.85 -68.53 -33.09
N VAL A 11 15.27 -67.49 -32.33
CA VAL A 11 14.56 -66.96 -31.13
C VAL A 11 14.92 -65.49 -30.96
N LYS A 12 13.93 -64.59 -30.96
CA LYS A 12 13.95 -63.35 -30.16
C LYS A 12 12.53 -62.78 -30.03
N THR A 13 11.94 -63.16 -28.89
CA THR A 13 11.19 -62.34 -27.93
C THR A 13 10.30 -61.23 -28.47
N ILE A 14 9.00 -61.43 -28.23
CA ILE A 14 7.90 -60.48 -28.27
C ILE A 14 8.24 -59.24 -27.44
N ALA A 15 8.20 -58.06 -28.05
CA ALA A 15 8.07 -56.78 -27.36
C ALA A 15 6.65 -56.27 -27.60
N VAL A 16 5.93 -56.09 -26.51
CA VAL A 16 4.57 -55.58 -26.41
C VAL A 16 4.56 -54.11 -26.87
N LEU A 17 3.74 -53.79 -27.88
CA LEU A 17 3.29 -52.42 -28.11
C LEU A 17 2.31 -52.05 -27.00
N GLY A 18 2.72 -51.16 -26.11
CA GLY A 18 1.88 -50.52 -25.10
C GLY A 18 1.94 -49.02 -25.28
N ALA A 19 0.77 -48.39 -25.41
CA ALA A 19 0.54 -47.02 -25.86
C ALA A 19 1.30 -45.95 -25.07
N SER A 20 1.98 -45.05 -25.79
CA SER A 20 2.41 -43.75 -25.26
C SER A 20 1.21 -42.80 -25.26
N ALA A 21 0.61 -42.60 -24.10
CA ALA A 21 -0.36 -41.52 -23.91
C ALA A 21 0.37 -40.18 -23.98
N LEU A 22 -0.03 -39.32 -24.93
CA LEU A 22 0.28 -37.90 -24.93
C LEU A 22 -0.26 -37.29 -23.63
N SER A 23 0.63 -37.03 -22.67
CA SER A 23 0.38 -36.12 -21.55
C SER A 23 1.08 -34.81 -21.88
N ALA A 24 0.45 -34.01 -22.72
CA ALA A 24 0.81 -32.62 -22.91
C ALA A 24 -0.38 -31.77 -22.44
N SER A 25 -0.07 -30.60 -21.88
CA SER A 25 -0.96 -29.52 -21.42
C SER A 25 -1.44 -29.56 -19.97
N LEU A 26 -0.57 -29.07 -19.07
CA LEU A 26 -0.94 -28.44 -17.78
C LEU A 26 0.07 -27.38 -17.30
N LEU A 27 1.17 -27.11 -18.03
CA LEU A 27 2.19 -26.11 -17.63
C LEU A 27 1.87 -24.65 -18.02
N GLY A 28 0.65 -24.35 -18.49
CA GLY A 28 0.34 -23.04 -19.07
C GLY A 28 -0.17 -21.96 -18.10
N ALA A 29 -0.71 -22.33 -16.94
CA ALA A 29 -1.41 -21.35 -16.07
C ALA A 29 -0.46 -20.56 -15.15
N ALA A 30 0.60 -21.19 -14.64
CA ALA A 30 1.50 -20.54 -13.69
C ALA A 30 2.43 -19.49 -14.34
N ALA A 31 2.85 -19.71 -15.60
CA ALA A 31 3.77 -18.81 -16.29
C ALA A 31 3.11 -17.56 -16.89
N VAL A 32 1.79 -17.58 -17.13
CA VAL A 32 1.05 -16.42 -17.65
C VAL A 32 0.75 -15.43 -16.51
N SER A 33 0.55 -15.93 -15.28
CA SER A 33 0.30 -15.10 -14.11
C SER A 33 1.52 -14.24 -13.73
N SER A 34 2.75 -14.79 -13.76
CA SER A 34 3.95 -14.03 -13.37
C SER A 34 4.29 -12.85 -14.30
N ASN A 35 4.00 -12.96 -15.60
CA ASN A 35 4.34 -11.89 -16.55
C ASN A 35 3.47 -10.64 -16.34
N ALA A 36 2.18 -10.80 -16.03
CA ALA A 36 1.28 -9.66 -15.84
C ALA A 36 1.67 -8.81 -14.62
N SER A 37 2.08 -9.45 -13.52
CA SER A 37 2.57 -8.72 -12.33
C SER A 37 3.92 -8.04 -12.60
N GLN A 38 4.81 -8.67 -13.37
CA GLN A 38 6.09 -8.07 -13.75
C GLN A 38 5.90 -6.84 -14.65
N ASP A 39 5.01 -6.92 -15.64
CA ASP A 39 4.72 -5.80 -16.55
C ASP A 39 4.08 -4.61 -15.79
N ALA A 40 3.18 -4.90 -14.85
CA ALA A 40 2.55 -3.89 -14.00
C ALA A 40 3.55 -3.25 -13.04
N GLU A 41 4.43 -4.05 -12.43
CA GLU A 41 5.52 -3.57 -11.57
C GLU A 41 6.52 -2.70 -12.34
N GLU A 42 6.93 -3.11 -13.55
CA GLU A 42 7.82 -2.32 -14.41
C GLU A 42 7.18 -0.97 -14.78
N THR A 43 5.88 -0.97 -15.10
CA THR A 43 5.11 0.24 -15.38
C THR A 43 5.06 1.16 -14.15
N LEU A 44 4.79 0.60 -12.97
CA LEU A 44 4.80 1.34 -11.71
C LEU A 44 6.18 1.93 -11.42
N ALA A 45 7.24 1.13 -11.53
CA ALA A 45 8.62 1.56 -11.29
C ALA A 45 9.06 2.69 -12.24
N ALA A 46 8.60 2.67 -13.50
CA ALA A 46 8.94 3.70 -14.48
C ALA A 46 8.30 5.07 -14.16
N ILE A 47 7.12 5.10 -13.55
CA ILE A 47 6.33 6.32 -13.31
C ILE A 47 6.46 6.83 -11.87
N ALA A 48 6.49 5.91 -10.92
CA ALA A 48 6.56 6.16 -9.49
C ALA A 48 7.59 5.20 -8.86
N PRO A 49 8.90 5.40 -9.11
CA PRO A 49 9.93 4.49 -8.59
C PRO A 49 9.92 4.37 -7.07
N ASP A 50 9.58 5.47 -6.37
CA ASP A 50 9.47 5.48 -4.91
C ASP A 50 8.40 4.50 -4.38
N ALA A 51 7.38 4.16 -5.17
CA ALA A 51 6.32 3.23 -4.78
C ALA A 51 6.78 1.77 -4.76
N VAL A 52 7.73 1.40 -5.62
CA VAL A 52 8.29 0.03 -5.66
C VAL A 52 9.43 -0.10 -4.66
N ASN A 53 10.21 0.97 -4.47
CA ASN A 53 11.33 1.00 -3.53
C ASN A 53 10.90 0.88 -2.05
N ASP A 54 9.63 1.10 -1.74
CA ASP A 54 9.09 0.98 -0.38
C ASP A 54 8.61 -0.44 -0.05
N ALA A 55 8.60 -1.35 -1.02
CA ALA A 55 8.14 -2.72 -0.85
C ALA A 55 8.94 -3.45 0.24
N ALA A 56 8.25 -4.25 1.06
CA ALA A 56 8.87 -4.98 2.14
C ALA A 56 9.91 -6.01 1.63
N GLU A 57 11.16 -5.93 2.11
CA GLU A 57 12.20 -6.91 1.75
C GLU A 57 11.94 -8.31 2.33
N ASP A 58 11.28 -8.40 3.48
CA ASP A 58 10.95 -9.67 4.17
C ASP A 58 9.47 -10.03 3.99
N THR A 59 9.15 -10.59 2.82
CA THR A 59 7.81 -11.11 2.50
C THR A 59 7.82 -12.62 2.36
N SER A 60 6.72 -13.25 2.76
CA SER A 60 6.45 -14.67 2.51
C SER A 60 5.41 -14.79 1.40
N ALA A 61 5.84 -15.35 0.26
CA ALA A 61 4.95 -15.60 -0.88
C ALA A 61 4.57 -17.09 -0.96
N THR A 62 3.28 -17.36 -1.19
CA THR A 62 2.76 -18.67 -1.59
C THR A 62 2.13 -18.55 -2.97
N SER A 63 1.59 -19.67 -3.50
CA SER A 63 0.81 -19.61 -4.74
C SER A 63 -0.56 -18.92 -4.58
N ALA A 64 -0.97 -18.58 -3.36
CA ALA A 64 -2.30 -18.04 -3.06
C ALA A 64 -2.28 -16.62 -2.50
N GLU A 65 -1.16 -16.16 -1.92
CA GLU A 65 -1.05 -14.87 -1.25
C GLU A 65 0.41 -14.48 -1.02
N VAL A 66 0.62 -13.20 -0.77
CA VAL A 66 1.85 -12.64 -0.19
C VAL A 66 1.53 -12.08 1.19
N THR A 67 2.37 -12.37 2.18
CA THR A 67 2.25 -11.81 3.53
C THR A 67 3.52 -11.06 3.89
N ALA A 68 3.37 -9.84 4.38
CA ALA A 68 4.42 -9.04 5.00
C ALA A 68 4.11 -8.90 6.49
N THR A 69 5.09 -9.13 7.35
CA THR A 69 4.93 -9.01 8.80
C THR A 69 6.01 -8.10 9.35
N THR A 70 5.59 -7.11 10.12
CA THR A 70 6.47 -6.22 10.88
C THR A 70 6.28 -6.47 12.37
N ALA A 71 6.97 -5.70 13.22
CA ALA A 71 6.77 -5.79 14.67
C ALA A 71 5.34 -5.42 15.11
N ASP A 72 4.66 -4.55 14.35
CA ASP A 72 3.42 -3.87 14.77
C ASP A 72 2.22 -4.17 13.86
N SER A 73 2.43 -4.90 12.75
CA SER A 73 1.37 -5.21 11.78
C SER A 73 1.66 -6.46 10.94
N THR A 74 0.59 -7.02 10.39
CA THR A 74 0.63 -8.00 9.30
C THR A 74 -0.25 -7.51 8.15
N VAL A 75 0.29 -7.54 6.94
CA VAL A 75 -0.44 -7.25 5.70
C VAL A 75 -0.46 -8.52 4.85
N THR A 76 -1.64 -8.95 4.46
CA THR A 76 -1.84 -10.11 3.57
C THR A 76 -2.51 -9.67 2.28
N LEU A 77 -1.82 -9.93 1.17
CA LEU A 77 -2.23 -9.64 -0.20
C LEU A 77 -2.66 -10.95 -0.88
N PRO A 78 -3.97 -11.24 -1.00
CA PRO A 78 -4.42 -12.49 -1.63
C PRO A 78 -4.29 -12.42 -3.16
N LEU A 79 -4.06 -13.57 -3.80
CA LEU A 79 -4.16 -13.71 -5.26
C LEU A 79 -5.61 -13.47 -5.74
N ASP A 80 -6.58 -13.90 -4.95
CA ASP A 80 -8.00 -13.76 -5.25
C ASP A 80 -8.50 -12.38 -4.81
N PRO A 81 -8.85 -11.47 -5.75
CA PRO A 81 -9.25 -10.11 -5.40
C PRO A 81 -10.53 -10.05 -4.57
N GLU A 82 -11.42 -11.05 -4.63
CA GLU A 82 -12.66 -11.07 -3.84
C GLU A 82 -12.41 -11.33 -2.34
N GLN A 83 -11.23 -11.84 -1.97
CA GLN A 83 -10.89 -12.04 -0.55
C GLN A 83 -10.55 -10.73 0.16
N GLY A 84 -10.16 -9.70 -0.59
CA GLY A 84 -9.74 -8.41 -0.06
C GLY A 84 -8.38 -8.47 0.65
N ILE A 85 -7.66 -7.36 0.61
CA ILE A 85 -6.38 -7.22 1.27
C ILE A 85 -6.60 -7.06 2.76
N THR A 86 -5.98 -7.89 3.58
CA THR A 86 -6.14 -7.85 5.04
C THR A 86 -5.01 -7.09 5.69
N VAL A 87 -5.37 -6.16 6.58
CA VAL A 87 -4.42 -5.41 7.41
C VAL A 87 -4.75 -5.66 8.87
N GLU A 88 -3.81 -6.26 9.60
CA GLU A 88 -3.87 -6.49 11.04
C GLU A 88 -2.90 -5.51 11.71
N ALA A 89 -3.43 -4.60 12.52
CA ALA A 89 -2.73 -3.48 13.11
C ALA A 89 -3.08 -3.37 14.60
N GLY A 90 -2.21 -3.89 15.47
CA GLY A 90 -2.53 -4.05 16.89
C GLY A 90 -3.75 -4.94 17.10
N ASP A 91 -4.77 -4.46 17.81
CA ASP A 91 -6.03 -5.19 18.06
C ASP A 91 -7.09 -4.95 16.97
N THR A 92 -6.77 -4.18 15.92
CA THR A 92 -7.73 -3.89 14.84
C THR A 92 -7.37 -4.64 13.57
N THR A 93 -8.37 -5.28 12.97
CA THR A 93 -8.28 -5.88 11.64
C THR A 93 -9.30 -5.19 10.74
N PHE A 94 -8.86 -4.82 9.55
CA PHE A 94 -9.73 -4.36 8.47
C PHE A 94 -9.30 -4.96 7.15
N THR A 95 -10.23 -5.03 6.20
CA THR A 95 -9.96 -5.48 4.84
C THR A 95 -10.21 -4.38 3.84
N ILE A 96 -9.47 -4.42 2.72
CA ILE A 96 -9.60 -3.49 1.60
C ILE A 96 -9.93 -4.29 0.34
N GLU A 97 -11.15 -4.13 -0.18
CA GLU A 97 -11.53 -4.66 -1.49
C GLU A 97 -11.00 -3.70 -2.58
N VAL A 98 -10.32 -4.26 -3.59
CA VAL A 98 -9.77 -3.50 -4.72
C VAL A 98 -10.87 -3.17 -5.75
N PRO A 99 -10.66 -2.17 -6.64
CA PRO A 99 -11.62 -1.85 -7.69
C PRO A 99 -11.98 -3.08 -8.53
N SER A 100 -13.26 -3.21 -8.87
CA SER A 100 -13.76 -4.28 -9.76
C SER A 100 -13.41 -5.71 -9.29
N ALA A 101 -13.23 -5.95 -7.98
CA ALA A 101 -12.75 -7.23 -7.44
C ALA A 101 -13.47 -8.47 -7.99
N LYS A 102 -14.79 -8.43 -8.14
CA LYS A 102 -15.61 -9.54 -8.69
C LYS A 102 -15.30 -9.94 -10.13
N SER A 103 -14.72 -9.03 -10.90
CA SER A 103 -14.32 -9.27 -12.29
C SER A 103 -12.82 -9.26 -12.48
N ALA A 104 -12.05 -8.84 -11.47
CA ALA A 104 -10.61 -8.74 -11.59
C ALA A 104 -9.93 -10.11 -11.53
N SER A 105 -8.69 -10.18 -12.02
CA SER A 105 -7.83 -11.36 -11.86
C SER A 105 -6.48 -10.99 -11.28
N GLY A 106 -6.02 -11.77 -10.31
CA GLY A 106 -4.75 -11.52 -9.63
C GLY A 106 -3.55 -12.23 -10.24
N SER A 107 -2.38 -11.64 -10.04
CA SER A 107 -1.06 -12.22 -10.29
C SER A 107 -0.09 -11.86 -9.18
N ILE A 108 0.78 -12.81 -8.84
CA ILE A 108 1.82 -12.62 -7.81
C ILE A 108 3.19 -12.61 -8.48
N ASN A 109 3.98 -11.57 -8.22
CA ASN A 109 5.42 -11.60 -8.38
C ASN A 109 6.06 -12.05 -7.07
N SER A 110 6.42 -13.34 -6.99
CA SER A 110 6.98 -13.93 -5.77
C SER A 110 8.38 -13.42 -5.42
N ASP A 111 9.08 -12.82 -6.39
CA ASP A 111 10.44 -12.31 -6.19
C ASP A 111 10.44 -10.94 -5.51
N SER A 112 9.42 -10.11 -5.78
CA SER A 112 9.26 -8.77 -5.19
C SER A 112 8.19 -8.68 -4.12
N GLY A 113 7.36 -9.72 -3.95
CA GLY A 113 6.23 -9.70 -3.00
C GLY A 113 5.08 -8.79 -3.44
N ILE A 114 5.02 -8.44 -4.73
CA ILE A 114 4.00 -7.56 -5.29
C ILE A 114 2.86 -8.40 -5.87
N VAL A 115 1.62 -7.94 -5.63
CA VAL A 115 0.41 -8.53 -6.21
C VAL A 115 -0.23 -7.52 -7.16
N SER A 116 -0.59 -7.95 -8.35
CA SER A 116 -1.30 -7.11 -9.32
C SER A 116 -2.67 -7.69 -9.61
N TYR A 117 -3.68 -6.84 -9.73
CA TYR A 117 -5.05 -7.20 -10.08
C TYR A 117 -5.43 -6.51 -11.39
N ASP A 118 -5.60 -7.26 -12.47
CA ASP A 118 -6.15 -6.72 -13.73
C ASP A 118 -7.65 -6.54 -13.55
N ASN A 119 -8.14 -5.30 -13.61
CA ASN A 119 -9.55 -4.97 -13.40
C ASN A 119 -10.42 -5.27 -14.65
N HIS A 120 -9.80 -5.65 -15.77
CA HIS A 120 -10.42 -5.96 -17.06
C HIS A 120 -11.24 -4.80 -17.67
N ASP A 121 -10.86 -3.57 -17.36
CA ASP A 121 -11.50 -2.35 -17.86
C ASP A 121 -10.49 -1.32 -18.42
N GLY A 122 -9.26 -1.78 -18.72
CA GLY A 122 -8.15 -0.90 -19.12
C GLY A 122 -7.43 -0.25 -17.93
N SER A 123 -7.63 -0.82 -16.73
CA SER A 123 -6.85 -0.50 -15.55
C SER A 123 -6.44 -1.76 -14.78
N ALA A 124 -5.40 -1.62 -13.96
CA ALA A 124 -4.96 -2.65 -13.02
C ALA A 124 -4.61 -2.01 -11.67
N THR A 125 -4.75 -2.77 -10.58
CA THR A 125 -4.37 -2.35 -9.23
C THR A 125 -3.14 -3.11 -8.78
N VAL A 126 -2.03 -2.42 -8.53
CA VAL A 126 -0.80 -3.00 -7.98
C VAL A 126 -0.80 -2.80 -6.46
N ALA A 127 -0.90 -3.88 -5.72
CA ALA A 127 -0.85 -3.90 -4.27
C ALA A 127 0.57 -4.20 -3.78
N VAL A 128 1.05 -3.35 -2.88
CA VAL A 128 2.38 -3.44 -2.27
C VAL A 128 2.22 -3.36 -0.75
N ALA A 129 2.75 -4.35 -0.04
CA ALA A 129 2.97 -4.26 1.40
C ALA A 129 4.35 -3.64 1.63
N ASN A 130 4.39 -2.49 2.31
CA ASN A 130 5.61 -1.71 2.48
C ASN A 130 6.32 -2.05 3.79
N GLU A 131 7.63 -1.78 3.86
CA GLU A 131 8.44 -2.02 5.07
C GLU A 131 7.91 -1.30 6.32
N ASP A 132 7.28 -0.14 6.12
CA ASP A 132 6.77 0.72 7.20
C ASP A 132 5.36 0.33 7.68
N SER A 133 4.89 -0.89 7.38
CA SER A 133 3.52 -1.37 7.68
C SER A 133 2.41 -0.70 6.87
N SER A 134 2.74 0.15 5.90
CA SER A 134 1.71 0.65 5.00
C SER A 134 1.39 -0.31 3.87
N THR A 135 0.22 -0.12 3.28
CA THR A 135 -0.28 -0.87 2.13
C THR A 135 -0.58 0.12 1.02
N SER A 136 0.17 0.05 -0.08
CA SER A 136 -0.07 0.85 -1.28
C SER A 136 -0.91 0.08 -2.28
N LEU A 137 -1.88 0.76 -2.91
CA LEU A 137 -2.80 0.22 -3.91
C LEU A 137 -2.78 1.08 -5.18
N HIS A 138 -1.72 0.95 -5.97
CA HIS A 138 -1.52 1.81 -7.14
C HIS A 138 -2.41 1.39 -8.31
N THR A 139 -3.34 2.25 -8.71
CA THR A 139 -4.10 2.03 -9.95
C THR A 139 -3.28 2.50 -11.15
N ILE A 140 -2.99 1.57 -12.06
CA ILE A 140 -2.45 1.83 -13.39
C ILE A 140 -3.64 2.00 -14.34
N ILE A 141 -3.68 3.13 -15.03
CA ILE A 141 -4.67 3.48 -16.04
C ILE A 141 -3.98 3.39 -17.40
N GLU A 142 -4.33 2.39 -18.22
CA GLU A 142 -3.60 2.08 -19.45
C GLU A 142 -3.93 3.02 -20.61
N GLY A 143 -5.15 3.58 -20.62
CA GLY A 143 -5.61 4.33 -21.78
C GLY A 143 -6.86 5.18 -21.55
N PRO A 144 -7.31 5.91 -22.59
CA PRO A 144 -8.40 6.87 -22.48
C PRO A 144 -9.79 6.27 -22.33
N ASN A 145 -9.93 4.95 -22.51
CA ASN A 145 -11.18 4.24 -22.34
C ASN A 145 -11.35 3.68 -20.91
N ALA A 146 -10.28 3.71 -20.10
CA ALA A 146 -10.35 3.25 -18.72
C ALA A 146 -11.27 4.15 -17.88
N PRO A 147 -11.88 3.63 -16.80
CA PRO A 147 -12.69 4.43 -15.88
C PRO A 147 -11.92 5.61 -15.28
N ARG A 148 -12.65 6.60 -14.78
CA ARG A 148 -12.07 7.74 -14.04
C ARG A 148 -12.18 7.61 -12.53
N ALA A 149 -12.95 6.63 -12.07
CA ALA A 149 -13.35 6.47 -10.69
C ALA A 149 -13.01 5.05 -10.23
N TYR A 150 -12.16 4.97 -9.20
CA TYR A 150 -11.65 3.71 -8.67
C TYR A 150 -12.05 3.62 -7.21
N ALA A 151 -12.90 2.63 -6.88
CA ALA A 151 -13.48 2.46 -5.56
C ALA A 151 -12.73 1.37 -4.79
N TYR A 152 -12.35 1.69 -3.55
CA TYR A 152 -11.74 0.80 -2.59
C TYR A 152 -12.67 0.70 -1.39
N ASP A 153 -13.19 -0.49 -1.11
CA ASP A 153 -14.15 -0.71 -0.03
C ASP A 153 -13.44 -1.21 1.22
N TYR A 154 -13.60 -0.49 2.33
CA TYR A 154 -13.02 -0.85 3.61
C TYR A 154 -14.06 -1.56 4.48
N ALA A 155 -13.76 -2.80 4.87
CA ALA A 155 -14.60 -3.59 5.77
C ALA A 155 -13.88 -3.91 7.09
N GLY A 156 -14.65 -4.37 8.08
CA GLY A 156 -14.21 -4.51 9.46
C GLY A 156 -14.69 -3.36 10.35
N ASP A 157 -14.13 -3.27 11.56
CA ASP A 157 -14.56 -2.31 12.59
C ASP A 157 -13.97 -0.91 12.41
N VAL A 158 -13.95 -0.41 11.17
CA VAL A 158 -13.42 0.91 10.80
C VAL A 158 -14.50 1.80 10.18
N ARG A 159 -14.33 3.12 10.30
CA ARG A 159 -15.12 4.13 9.60
C ARG A 159 -14.20 5.15 8.96
N LEU A 160 -14.44 5.45 7.69
CA LEU A 160 -13.67 6.48 6.99
C LEU A 160 -14.18 7.89 7.31
N ALA A 161 -13.26 8.83 7.42
CA ALA A 161 -13.58 10.25 7.49
C ALA A 161 -12.58 11.04 6.63
N GLN A 162 -13.11 11.81 5.68
CA GLN A 162 -12.30 12.68 4.83
C GLN A 162 -11.90 13.95 5.59
N LEU A 163 -10.64 14.33 5.44
CA LEU A 163 -10.04 15.51 6.03
C LEU A 163 -10.14 16.72 5.08
N PRO A 164 -10.04 17.96 5.60
CA PRO A 164 -10.14 19.18 4.77
C PRO A 164 -9.06 19.32 3.69
N ASP A 165 -7.90 18.70 3.89
CA ASP A 165 -6.79 18.68 2.93
C ASP A 165 -6.96 17.63 1.82
N GLY A 166 -7.98 16.78 1.93
CA GLY A 166 -8.30 15.75 0.95
C GLY A 166 -7.85 14.34 1.35
N GLY A 167 -7.01 14.22 2.38
CA GLY A 167 -6.64 12.92 2.96
C GLY A 167 -7.81 12.25 3.69
N VAL A 168 -7.62 11.02 4.16
CA VAL A 168 -8.67 10.23 4.83
C VAL A 168 -8.10 9.56 6.07
N VAL A 169 -8.91 9.44 7.12
CA VAL A 169 -8.59 8.68 8.32
C VAL A 169 -9.56 7.53 8.51
N LEU A 170 -9.06 6.41 9.02
CA LEU A 170 -9.84 5.25 9.43
C LEU A 170 -9.94 5.25 10.95
N ILE A 171 -11.17 5.27 11.45
CA ILE A 171 -11.48 5.35 12.88
C ILE A 171 -12.11 4.03 13.32
N GLY A 172 -11.54 3.39 14.33
CA GLY A 172 -12.02 2.15 14.91
C GLY A 172 -13.33 2.32 15.69
N SER A 173 -13.97 1.21 16.04
CA SER A 173 -15.23 1.19 16.81
C SER A 173 -15.11 1.83 18.21
N SER A 174 -13.94 1.78 18.83
CA SER A 174 -13.62 2.46 20.09
C SER A 174 -13.44 3.99 19.96
N GLY A 175 -13.41 4.50 18.73
CA GLY A 175 -13.11 5.91 18.42
C GLY A 175 -11.62 6.20 18.20
N ASP A 176 -10.76 5.19 18.33
CA ASP A 176 -9.32 5.32 18.11
C ASP A 176 -9.02 5.42 16.62
N LEU A 177 -7.92 6.10 16.28
CA LEU A 177 -7.43 6.13 14.92
C LEU A 177 -6.68 4.82 14.60
N VAL A 178 -7.12 4.14 13.55
CA VAL A 178 -6.58 2.86 13.11
C VAL A 178 -5.53 3.06 12.02
N ALA A 179 -5.85 3.89 11.03
CA ALA A 179 -5.05 4.09 9.84
C ALA A 179 -5.33 5.46 9.21
N SER A 180 -4.48 5.86 8.28
CA SER A 180 -4.67 7.08 7.48
C SER A 180 -4.26 6.87 6.04
N ILE A 181 -4.82 7.69 5.17
CA ILE A 181 -4.55 7.75 3.74
C ILE A 181 -4.12 9.18 3.44
N ALA A 182 -2.98 9.32 2.78
CA ALA A 182 -2.42 10.63 2.41
C ALA A 182 -3.35 11.39 1.45
N GLU A 183 -2.95 12.61 1.07
CA GLU A 183 -3.60 13.30 -0.05
C GLU A 183 -3.40 12.52 -1.36
N PRO A 184 -4.41 12.50 -2.26
CA PRO A 184 -4.32 11.76 -3.51
C PRO A 184 -3.29 12.37 -4.44
N TRP A 185 -2.55 11.52 -5.14
CA TRP A 185 -1.68 11.90 -6.25
C TRP A 185 -1.89 10.98 -7.46
N ALA A 186 -1.68 11.54 -8.65
CA ALA A 186 -1.64 10.79 -9.90
C ALA A 186 -0.55 11.36 -10.80
N ARG A 187 0.13 10.49 -11.56
CA ARG A 187 1.26 10.84 -12.45
C ARG A 187 1.11 10.17 -13.80
N ASP A 188 1.33 10.92 -14.88
CA ASP A 188 1.37 10.39 -16.24
C ASP A 188 2.70 9.68 -16.56
N ALA A 189 2.82 9.06 -17.73
CA ALA A 189 4.03 8.35 -18.15
C ALA A 189 5.31 9.23 -18.28
N ARG A 190 5.20 10.54 -18.12
CA ARG A 190 6.34 11.47 -18.06
C ARG A 190 6.61 11.94 -16.62
N GLY A 191 5.95 11.33 -15.63
CA GLY A 191 5.99 11.72 -14.23
C GLY A 191 5.23 13.02 -13.91
N LYS A 192 4.46 13.57 -14.85
CA LYS A 192 3.74 14.84 -14.65
C LYS A 192 2.48 14.59 -13.84
N ALA A 193 2.24 15.45 -12.85
CA ALA A 193 1.02 15.40 -12.03
C ALA A 193 -0.26 15.48 -12.89
N VAL A 194 -1.18 14.58 -12.61
CA VAL A 194 -2.56 14.56 -13.11
C VAL A 194 -3.48 14.94 -11.95
N ALA A 195 -4.48 15.78 -12.21
CA ALA A 195 -5.40 16.18 -11.16
C ALA A 195 -6.20 14.98 -10.66
N THR A 196 -6.30 14.82 -9.34
CA THR A 196 -7.01 13.72 -8.68
C THR A 196 -7.62 14.19 -7.37
N ARG A 197 -8.63 13.48 -6.86
CA ARG A 197 -9.23 13.72 -5.54
C ARG A 197 -9.84 12.44 -4.98
N TYR A 198 -9.97 12.36 -3.66
CA TYR A 198 -10.78 11.35 -2.99
C TYR A 198 -12.22 11.83 -2.77
N ILE A 199 -13.16 10.88 -2.76
CA ILE A 199 -14.53 11.03 -2.29
C ILE A 199 -14.81 9.86 -1.34
N VAL A 200 -15.26 10.15 -0.12
CA VAL A 200 -15.64 9.11 0.85
C VAL A 200 -17.16 9.00 0.91
N THR A 201 -17.71 7.80 0.69
CA THR A 201 -19.13 7.48 0.87
C THR A 201 -19.27 6.24 1.74
N GLY A 202 -19.74 6.39 2.98
CA GLY A 202 -19.71 5.29 3.95
C GLY A 202 -18.26 4.87 4.24
N ASN A 203 -17.94 3.61 3.96
CA ASN A 203 -16.57 3.08 4.06
C ASN A 203 -15.90 2.86 2.69
N THR A 204 -16.48 3.41 1.63
CA THR A 204 -15.88 3.39 0.30
C THR A 204 -15.03 4.63 0.11
N LEU A 205 -13.75 4.43 -0.19
CA LEU A 205 -12.87 5.46 -0.74
C LEU A 205 -12.93 5.39 -2.27
N THR A 206 -13.40 6.44 -2.93
CA THR A 206 -13.29 6.54 -4.39
C THR A 206 -12.25 7.58 -4.76
N GLN A 207 -11.19 7.16 -5.47
CA GLN A 207 -10.29 8.11 -6.13
C GLN A 207 -10.82 8.46 -7.51
N ILE A 208 -10.93 9.76 -7.80
CA ILE A 208 -11.27 10.28 -9.12
C ILE A 208 -10.03 10.86 -9.77
N VAL A 209 -9.62 10.29 -10.91
CA VAL A 209 -8.49 10.79 -11.72
C VAL A 209 -9.03 11.55 -12.93
N GLU A 210 -8.57 12.77 -13.13
CA GLU A 210 -9.04 13.64 -14.22
C GLU A 210 -8.19 13.44 -15.49
N HIS A 211 -8.42 12.31 -16.19
CA HIS A 211 -7.73 11.95 -17.44
C HIS A 211 -8.67 11.90 -18.66
N ASP A 212 -8.16 12.23 -19.85
CA ASP A 212 -8.94 12.20 -21.10
C ASP A 212 -8.10 11.74 -22.30
N ALA A 213 -8.68 11.74 -23.50
CA ALA A 213 -8.01 11.33 -24.74
C ALA A 213 -6.72 12.12 -25.09
N ARG A 214 -6.45 13.24 -24.42
CA ARG A 214 -5.22 14.05 -24.57
C ARG A 214 -4.21 13.80 -23.46
N SER A 215 -4.56 13.03 -22.43
CA SER A 215 -3.63 12.61 -21.40
C SER A 215 -2.53 11.73 -21.98
N THR A 216 -1.40 11.66 -21.28
CA THR A 216 -0.31 10.73 -21.62
C THR A 216 -0.46 9.50 -20.74
N TYR A 217 -0.34 8.32 -21.33
CA TYR A 217 -0.58 7.04 -20.66
C TYR A 217 0.69 6.18 -20.68
N PRO A 218 0.84 5.23 -19.73
CA PRO A 218 -0.09 4.99 -18.61
C PRO A 218 -0.07 6.12 -17.57
N ILE A 219 -1.12 6.19 -16.74
CA ILE A 219 -1.18 7.04 -15.55
C ILE A 219 -1.19 6.14 -14.33
N VAL A 220 -0.41 6.47 -13.31
CA VAL A 220 -0.42 5.78 -12.01
C VAL A 220 -1.07 6.70 -10.99
N ALA A 221 -1.97 6.16 -10.17
CA ALA A 221 -2.62 6.88 -9.09
C ALA A 221 -2.61 6.06 -7.78
N ASP A 222 -2.56 6.74 -6.63
CA ASP A 222 -2.60 6.13 -5.29
C ASP A 222 -4.05 5.82 -4.83
N PRO A 223 -4.26 4.94 -3.83
CA PRO A 223 -3.98 5.32 -2.45
C PRO A 223 -2.89 4.48 -1.77
N THR A 224 -2.30 5.04 -0.71
CA THR A 224 -1.51 4.30 0.28
C THR A 224 -2.19 4.41 1.65
N THR A 225 -2.60 3.27 2.20
CA THR A 225 -3.18 3.13 3.55
C THR A 225 -2.08 2.81 4.54
N LEU A 226 -1.90 3.64 5.55
CA LEU A 226 -0.90 3.43 6.60
C LEU A 226 -1.52 2.72 7.81
N GLY A 227 -1.01 1.54 8.19
CA GLY A 227 -1.47 0.79 9.37
C GLY A 227 -0.91 1.28 10.71
N SER A 228 -1.59 0.89 11.80
CA SER A 228 -1.32 1.03 13.25
C SER A 228 -0.64 2.34 13.72
N ASN A 229 -1.40 3.19 14.44
CA ASN A 229 -0.90 4.43 15.05
C ASN A 229 0.03 5.21 14.09
N ALA A 230 -0.40 5.30 12.82
CA ALA A 230 0.44 5.48 11.63
C ALA A 230 1.48 6.60 11.70
N PHE A 231 1.26 7.60 12.54
CA PHE A 231 2.19 8.69 12.78
C PHE A 231 3.03 8.51 14.05
N TYR A 232 2.55 7.87 15.11
CA TYR A 232 3.23 7.82 16.39
C TYR A 232 3.25 6.43 17.00
N THR A 233 4.43 5.86 17.26
CA THR A 233 4.52 4.59 18.01
C THR A 233 4.10 4.75 19.47
N LYS A 234 4.22 5.98 20.02
CA LYS A 234 3.89 6.29 21.41
C LYS A 234 3.68 7.79 21.61
N VAL A 235 2.72 8.18 22.44
CA VAL A 235 2.55 9.56 22.92
C VAL A 235 2.44 9.54 24.44
N VAL A 236 3.31 10.30 25.13
CA VAL A 236 3.42 10.28 26.60
C VAL A 236 3.38 11.68 27.18
N GLN A 237 2.51 11.91 28.14
CA GLN A 237 2.55 13.12 28.96
C GLN A 237 3.61 12.97 30.06
N ASN A 238 4.52 13.94 30.14
CA ASN A 238 5.56 14.01 31.14
C ASN A 238 5.50 15.35 31.90
N SER A 239 6.28 15.44 32.98
CA SER A 239 6.42 16.65 33.80
C SER A 239 7.89 16.90 34.11
N GLY A 240 8.30 18.17 34.05
CA GLY A 240 9.64 18.62 34.42
C GLY A 240 9.61 19.94 35.18
N ALA A 241 10.79 20.47 35.52
CA ALA A 241 10.92 21.67 36.33
C ALA A 241 10.25 22.93 35.72
N GLN A 242 10.09 22.98 34.39
CA GLN A 242 9.49 24.11 33.68
C GLN A 242 7.99 23.94 33.39
N GLY A 243 7.44 22.73 33.58
CA GLY A 243 6.06 22.42 33.29
C GLY A 243 5.87 21.03 32.68
N THR A 244 4.68 20.80 32.15
CA THR A 244 4.33 19.56 31.43
C THR A 244 4.86 19.59 30.00
N TYR A 245 5.15 18.44 29.43
CA TYR A 245 5.49 18.31 28.02
C TYR A 245 4.96 16.99 27.47
N ILE A 246 4.67 16.95 26.17
CA ILE A 246 4.20 15.74 25.49
C ILE A 246 5.36 15.17 24.67
N SER A 247 5.80 13.98 25.01
CA SER A 247 6.78 13.22 24.23
C SER A 247 6.07 12.40 23.18
N VAL A 248 6.28 12.77 21.92
CA VAL A 248 5.71 12.14 20.73
C VAL A 248 6.81 11.30 20.07
N TYR A 249 6.59 9.98 19.97
CA TYR A 249 7.52 9.06 19.34
C TYR A 249 7.06 8.84 17.91
N PRO A 250 7.79 9.37 16.90
CA PRO A 250 7.36 9.23 15.51
C PRO A 250 7.45 7.77 15.04
N ALA A 251 6.44 7.35 14.28
CA ALA A 251 6.51 6.14 13.47
C ALA A 251 7.48 6.31 12.29
N GLN A 252 7.95 5.19 11.75
CA GLN A 252 8.91 5.13 10.65
C GLN A 252 8.23 5.36 9.28
N ILE A 253 7.53 6.48 9.13
CA ILE A 253 6.78 6.83 7.91
C ILE A 253 7.44 7.98 7.12
N LYS A 254 7.03 8.16 5.87
CA LYS A 254 7.42 9.32 5.02
C LYS A 254 6.68 10.60 5.43
N TRP A 255 7.08 11.22 6.54
CA TRP A 255 6.45 12.41 7.13
C TRP A 255 6.16 13.58 6.19
N ASN A 256 7.00 13.80 5.19
CA ASN A 256 6.85 14.87 4.20
C ASN A 256 5.74 14.61 3.17
N ALA A 257 5.17 13.41 3.12
CA ALA A 257 4.01 13.08 2.31
C ALA A 257 2.69 13.60 2.92
N TYR A 258 2.72 14.15 4.14
CA TYR A 258 1.52 14.55 4.88
C TYR A 258 1.49 16.04 5.16
N SER A 259 0.28 16.60 5.05
CA SER A 259 0.04 17.97 5.49
C SER A 259 0.22 18.09 7.01
N GLY A 260 0.59 19.29 7.46
CA GLY A 260 0.65 19.59 8.88
C GLY A 260 -0.71 19.44 9.58
N ASP A 261 -1.83 19.57 8.85
CA ASP A 261 -3.17 19.39 9.39
C ASP A 261 -3.50 17.92 9.62
N THR A 262 -3.15 17.04 8.67
CA THR A 262 -3.24 15.59 8.86
C THR A 262 -2.40 15.16 10.06
N ILE A 263 -1.11 15.53 10.09
CA ILE A 263 -0.20 15.22 11.22
C ILE A 263 -0.81 15.68 12.54
N TYR A 264 -1.31 16.91 12.61
CA TYR A 264 -1.84 17.46 13.84
C TYR A 264 -3.18 16.85 14.26
N ALA A 265 -4.06 16.52 13.31
CA ALA A 265 -5.33 15.86 13.60
C ALA A 265 -5.10 14.50 14.28
N ASN A 266 -4.11 13.75 13.80
CA ASN A 266 -3.68 12.47 14.36
C ASN A 266 -3.19 12.64 15.81
N TYR A 267 -2.31 13.61 16.05
CA TYR A 267 -1.84 13.92 17.41
C TYR A 267 -2.97 14.34 18.33
N ARG A 268 -3.87 15.21 17.85
CA ARG A 268 -4.97 15.80 18.63
C ARG A 268 -5.93 14.74 19.16
N ALA A 269 -6.11 13.64 18.43
CA ALA A 269 -6.93 12.50 18.86
C ALA A 269 -6.32 11.76 20.07
N LEU A 270 -5.00 11.81 20.25
CA LEU A 270 -4.26 11.05 21.27
C LEU A 270 -4.00 11.83 22.56
N VAL A 271 -4.34 13.13 22.60
CA VAL A 271 -4.01 14.00 23.74
C VAL A 271 -5.22 14.74 24.31
N PRO A 272 -5.26 14.97 25.64
CA PRO A 272 -6.27 15.83 26.26
C PRO A 272 -6.32 17.23 25.62
N SER A 273 -7.50 17.87 25.65
CA SER A 273 -7.72 19.20 25.05
C SER A 273 -6.79 20.30 25.56
N ALA A 274 -6.25 20.17 26.78
CA ALA A 274 -5.24 21.07 27.34
C ALA A 274 -3.90 21.08 26.56
N TYR A 275 -3.62 20.02 25.79
CA TYR A 275 -2.44 19.85 24.95
C TYR A 275 -2.74 20.06 23.47
N GLN A 276 -3.81 20.80 23.17
CA GLN A 276 -4.22 21.17 21.81
C GLN A 276 -4.10 22.69 21.60
N GLY A 277 -4.27 23.14 20.36
CA GLY A 277 -4.06 24.53 19.93
C GLY A 277 -2.79 24.74 19.09
N ASN A 278 -2.68 25.94 18.52
CA ASN A 278 -1.67 26.29 17.52
C ASN A 278 -0.23 26.06 17.98
N LYS A 279 0.10 26.38 19.25
CA LYS A 279 1.46 26.14 19.76
C LYS A 279 1.88 24.67 19.72
N TRP A 280 0.94 23.74 19.92
CA TRP A 280 1.23 22.30 19.90
C TRP A 280 1.34 21.81 18.46
N ARG A 281 0.42 22.28 17.60
CA ARG A 281 0.46 22.05 16.15
C ARG A 281 1.80 22.48 15.57
N ASP A 282 2.23 23.70 15.84
CA ASP A 282 3.41 24.27 15.20
C ASP A 282 4.70 23.57 15.67
N GLN A 283 4.82 23.23 16.95
CA GLN A 283 5.95 22.45 17.46
C GLN A 283 5.99 21.05 16.81
N LEU A 284 4.84 20.37 16.74
CA LEU A 284 4.70 19.03 16.18
C LEU A 284 5.02 19.00 14.68
N VAL A 285 4.38 19.88 13.91
CA VAL A 285 4.55 19.94 12.45
C VAL A 285 5.97 20.38 12.11
N CYS A 286 6.58 21.27 12.90
CA CYS A 286 7.98 21.63 12.71
C CYS A 286 8.89 20.42 12.93
N HIS A 287 8.64 19.62 13.98
CA HIS A 287 9.38 18.40 14.23
C HIS A 287 9.22 17.38 13.09
N ALA A 288 7.99 17.14 12.63
CA ALA A 288 7.73 16.25 11.51
C ALA A 288 8.45 16.70 10.22
N ALA A 289 8.36 17.99 9.89
CA ALA A 289 8.87 18.52 8.62
C ALA A 289 10.41 18.71 8.58
N ASN A 290 11.05 19.01 9.72
CA ASN A 290 12.46 19.40 9.77
C ASN A 290 13.36 18.42 10.52
N VAL A 291 12.78 17.53 11.34
CA VAL A 291 13.54 16.59 12.17
C VAL A 291 13.23 15.15 11.79
N GLY A 292 11.95 14.81 11.55
CA GLY A 292 11.55 13.46 11.18
C GLY A 292 11.95 12.40 12.21
N ILE A 293 12.16 11.19 11.74
CA ILE A 293 12.49 10.00 12.55
C ILE A 293 13.85 10.07 13.27
N TRP A 294 14.73 11.01 12.88
CA TRP A 294 16.09 11.14 13.43
C TRP A 294 16.14 11.59 14.89
N LYS A 295 15.01 12.02 15.44
CA LYS A 295 14.85 12.33 16.86
C LYS A 295 13.58 11.65 17.37
N ALA A 296 13.72 10.77 18.35
CA ALA A 296 12.60 10.22 19.10
C ALA A 296 12.92 10.25 20.61
N PRO A 297 12.05 10.82 21.47
CA PRO A 297 10.81 11.51 21.14
C PRO A 297 11.03 12.96 20.65
N TRP A 298 10.03 13.48 19.93
CA TRP A 298 9.78 14.91 19.81
C TRP A 298 9.08 15.39 21.09
N ASN A 299 9.68 16.33 21.81
CA ASN A 299 9.06 16.92 22.99
C ASN A 299 8.33 18.19 22.58
N LEU A 300 7.04 18.26 22.85
CA LEU A 300 6.23 19.45 22.72
C LEU A 300 6.08 20.07 24.11
N ASP A 301 6.57 21.28 24.29
CA ASP A 301 6.79 21.91 25.59
C ASP A 301 5.63 22.86 25.94
N SER A 302 5.00 22.70 27.11
CA SER A 302 3.83 23.53 27.48
C SER A 302 4.18 24.99 27.79
N TRP A 303 5.41 25.28 28.20
CA TRP A 303 5.88 26.62 28.58
C TRP A 303 6.35 27.46 27.39
N ARG A 304 6.36 26.92 26.16
CA ARG A 304 6.70 27.72 24.97
C ARG A 304 5.53 28.61 24.55
N PRO A 305 5.83 29.84 24.08
CA PRO A 305 4.81 30.74 23.58
C PRO A 305 4.24 30.27 22.24
N ASP A 306 3.00 30.64 21.95
CA ASP A 306 2.43 30.56 20.60
C ASP A 306 2.98 31.74 19.76
N VAL A 307 3.89 31.44 18.84
CA VAL A 307 4.59 32.45 18.03
C VAL A 307 4.29 32.33 16.53
N GLY A 308 3.46 31.36 16.15
CA GLY A 308 3.19 30.97 14.77
C GLY A 308 4.31 30.15 14.12
N TYR A 309 3.94 29.32 13.13
CA TYR A 309 4.80 28.32 12.51
C TYR A 309 6.17 28.83 12.05
N ALA A 310 6.22 29.97 11.34
CA ALA A 310 7.48 30.50 10.83
C ALA A 310 8.50 30.80 11.93
N ARG A 311 8.06 31.35 13.08
CA ARG A 311 8.96 31.61 14.21
C ARG A 311 9.30 30.34 14.96
N THR A 312 8.38 29.37 15.02
CA THR A 312 8.65 28.03 15.55
C THR A 312 9.78 27.33 14.79
N VAL A 313 9.77 27.40 13.45
CA VAL A 313 10.86 26.87 12.60
C VAL A 313 12.18 27.60 12.85
N LEU A 314 12.17 28.94 12.89
CA LEU A 314 13.37 29.73 13.18
C LEU A 314 14.00 29.43 14.55
N ALA A 315 13.19 28.97 15.51
CA ALA A 315 13.63 28.61 16.84
C ALA A 315 13.93 27.10 17.01
N GLY A 316 14.06 26.33 15.92
CA GLY A 316 14.39 24.91 16.00
C GLY A 316 13.26 24.06 16.59
N CYS A 317 12.02 24.40 16.25
CA CYS A 317 10.77 23.73 16.64
C CYS A 317 10.33 23.90 18.10
N ASN A 318 11.12 24.54 18.97
CA ASN A 318 10.76 24.80 20.38
C ASN A 318 11.05 26.26 20.78
N PRO A 319 10.19 27.21 20.35
CA PRO A 319 10.38 28.65 20.54
C PRO A 319 10.34 29.14 21.99
#